data_AF-A0A429FR86-F1
#
_entry.id   AF-A0A429FR86-F1
#
_cell.length_a   1.000
_cell.length_b   1.000
_cell.length_c   1.000
_cell.angle_alpha   90.00
_cell.angle_beta   90.00
_cell.angle_gamma   90.00
#
_symmetry.space_group_name_H-M   'P 1'
#
loop_
_entity.id
_entity.type
_entity.pdbx_description
1 polymer ?
#
loop_
_entity_poly.entity_id
_entity_poly.type
_entity_poly.pdbx_seq_one_letter_code
_entity_poly.pdbx_strand_id
1 'polypeptide(L)'
;MIIEYRPEGTEPERLDAGRLRTSEIQIIERTADATWSDVRAGLRQGDVGAMRVVALVIKKRTQPALKLSEFDPWEDELRVLLDAKETRAYAEGLFEKYGDNPEDLADAFAELRDVTADPEACEAAITDVTAPKDPAPAPAPEETTAPSATA
;
A
#
# COMPACT_ATOMS: atom_id res chain seq x y z
N MET A 1 0.32 3.80 2.22
CA MET A 1 0.79 4.53 1.03
C MET A 1 1.96 5.43 1.40
N ILE A 2 2.98 5.45 0.56
CA ILE A 2 4.12 6.35 0.61
C ILE A 2 4.07 7.23 -0.63
N ILE A 3 4.33 8.52 -0.50
CA ILE A 3 4.57 9.40 -1.66
C ILE A 3 6.08 9.55 -1.79
N GLU A 4 6.63 9.10 -2.91
CA GLU A 4 8.00 9.43 -3.30
C GLU A 4 8.00 10.79 -4.01
N TYR A 5 8.81 11.71 -3.50
CA TYR A 5 9.07 13.01 -4.11
C TYR A 5 10.51 13.06 -4.58
N ARG A 6 10.73 13.19 -5.90
CA ARG A 6 12.04 13.16 -6.53
C ARG A 6 12.28 14.43 -7.34
N PRO A 7 12.64 15.55 -6.70
CA PRO A 7 13.02 16.76 -7.44
C PRO A 7 14.27 16.52 -8.30
N GLU A 8 14.32 17.12 -9.48
CA GLU A 8 15.49 17.03 -10.36
C GLU A 8 16.79 17.41 -9.62
N GLY A 9 17.81 16.56 -9.75
CA GLY A 9 19.13 16.78 -9.15
C GLY A 9 19.22 16.55 -7.64
N THR A 10 18.20 15.95 -7.02
CA THR A 10 18.19 15.62 -5.59
C THR A 10 17.84 14.16 -5.33
N GLU A 11 18.20 13.68 -4.13
CA GLU A 11 17.84 12.33 -3.71
C GLU A 11 16.31 12.20 -3.49
N PRO A 12 15.70 11.07 -3.87
CA PRO A 12 14.28 10.82 -3.61
C PRO A 12 13.94 10.89 -2.12
N GLU A 13 12.89 11.64 -1.79
CA GLU A 13 12.35 11.74 -0.45
C GLU A 13 11.08 10.89 -0.32
N ARG A 14 10.97 10.14 0.77
CA ARG A 14 9.78 9.31 1.05
C ARG A 14 8.91 9.97 2.12
N LEU A 15 7.68 10.26 1.75
CA LEU A 15 6.68 10.95 2.56
C LEU A 15 5.58 9.95 2.97
N ASP A 16 5.53 9.60 4.25
CA ASP A 16 4.55 8.64 4.78
C ASP A 16 3.14 9.25 4.88
N ALA A 17 2.31 8.93 3.88
CA ALA A 17 0.89 9.29 3.82
C ALA A 17 -0.03 8.29 4.56
N GLY A 18 0.51 7.18 5.04
CA GLY A 18 -0.19 6.21 5.90
C GLY A 18 -0.30 6.69 7.35
N ARG A 19 0.56 7.62 7.78
CA ARG A 19 0.63 8.13 9.15
C ARG A 19 0.44 9.65 9.22
N LEU A 20 -0.79 10.11 9.02
CA LEU A 20 -1.18 11.51 9.15
C LEU A 20 -1.82 11.81 10.51
N ARG A 21 -1.60 13.01 11.02
CA ARG A 21 -2.29 13.56 12.19
C ARG A 21 -3.67 14.06 11.77
N THR A 22 -4.65 14.06 12.68
CA THR A 22 -5.99 14.61 12.42
C THR A 22 -5.96 16.06 11.92
N SER A 23 -5.07 16.89 12.46
CA SER A 23 -4.90 18.27 12.01
C SER A 23 -4.33 18.38 10.60
N GLU A 24 -3.46 17.45 10.20
CA GLU A 24 -2.92 17.38 8.83
C GLU A 24 -4.03 17.01 7.85
N ILE A 25 -4.87 16.04 8.20
CA ILE A 25 -6.05 15.66 7.40
C ILE A 25 -6.97 16.87 7.18
N GLN A 26 -7.31 17.62 8.23
CA GLN A 26 -8.15 18.81 8.10
C GLN A 26 -7.54 19.91 7.21
N ILE A 27 -6.21 20.03 7.21
CA ILE A 27 -5.51 20.97 6.31
C ILE A 27 -5.57 20.46 4.87
N ILE A 28 -5.38 19.16 4.65
CA ILE A 28 -5.49 18.53 3.34
C ILE A 28 -6.88 18.76 2.75
N GLU A 29 -7.94 18.43 3.50
CA GLU A 29 -9.32 18.58 3.04
C GLU A 29 -9.65 20.02 2.64
N ARG A 30 -9.23 20.98 3.46
CA ARG A 30 -9.42 22.41 3.16
C ARG A 30 -8.63 22.88 1.96
N THR A 31 -7.42 22.36 1.77
CA THR A 31 -6.51 22.79 0.69
C THR A 31 -6.91 22.18 -0.65
N ALA A 32 -7.41 20.95 -0.64
CA ALA A 32 -7.87 20.24 -1.84
C ALA A 32 -9.34 20.53 -2.19
N ASP A 33 -10.09 21.19 -1.30
CA ASP A 33 -11.55 21.38 -1.40
C ASP A 33 -12.29 20.05 -1.63
N ALA A 34 -11.87 19.00 -0.91
CA ALA A 34 -12.35 17.64 -1.05
C ALA A 34 -12.31 16.91 0.29
N THR A 35 -13.10 15.84 0.45
CA THR A 35 -13.02 15.02 1.67
C THR A 35 -11.75 14.20 1.68
N TRP A 36 -11.29 13.77 2.86
CA TRP A 36 -10.12 12.90 2.95
C TRP A 36 -10.32 11.58 2.21
N SER A 37 -11.56 11.09 2.16
CA SER A 37 -11.90 9.88 1.40
C SER A 37 -11.62 10.08 -0.09
N ASP A 38 -12.00 11.22 -0.65
CA ASP A 38 -11.79 11.55 -2.06
C ASP A 38 -10.30 11.74 -2.36
N VAL A 39 -9.58 12.47 -1.52
CA VAL A 39 -8.12 12.65 -1.66
C VAL A 39 -7.40 11.30 -1.59
N ARG A 40 -7.80 10.43 -0.67
CA ARG A 40 -7.22 9.08 -0.55
C ARG A 40 -7.52 8.22 -1.78
N ALA A 41 -8.70 8.36 -2.39
CA ALA A 41 -9.00 7.71 -3.65
C ALA A 41 -8.13 8.27 -4.79
N GLY A 42 -7.97 9.59 -4.87
CA GLY A 42 -7.08 10.26 -5.81
C GLY A 42 -5.63 9.79 -5.71
N LEU A 43 -5.09 9.64 -4.49
CA LEU A 43 -3.75 9.08 -4.30
C LEU A 43 -3.58 7.70 -4.94
N ARG A 44 -4.59 6.82 -4.82
CA ARG A 44 -4.53 5.48 -5.44
C ARG A 44 -4.63 5.52 -6.95
N GLN A 45 -5.22 6.57 -7.51
CA GLN A 45 -5.38 6.78 -8.95
C GLN A 45 -4.22 7.59 -9.56
N GLY A 46 -3.24 8.02 -8.75
CA GLY A 46 -2.15 8.88 -9.21
C GLY A 46 -2.58 10.32 -9.51
N ASP A 47 -3.64 10.81 -8.86
CA ASP A 47 -4.08 12.20 -9.02
C ASP A 47 -3.00 13.16 -8.50
N VAL A 48 -2.46 13.98 -9.40
CA VAL A 48 -1.35 14.91 -9.12
C VAL A 48 -1.74 15.93 -8.06
N GLY A 49 -3.00 16.39 -8.05
CA GLY A 49 -3.51 17.32 -7.06
C GLY A 49 -3.49 16.72 -5.65
N ALA A 50 -4.03 15.51 -5.50
CA ALA A 50 -4.02 14.75 -4.26
C ALA A 50 -2.60 14.48 -3.77
N MET A 51 -1.70 14.02 -4.64
CA MET A 51 -0.30 13.78 -4.30
C MET A 51 0.38 15.05 -3.81
N ARG A 52 0.22 16.16 -4.55
CA ARG A 52 0.83 17.46 -4.22
C ARG A 52 0.37 17.98 -2.88
N VAL A 53 -0.94 17.99 -2.61
CA VAL A 53 -1.49 18.54 -1.36
C VAL A 53 -1.02 17.72 -0.16
N VAL A 54 -1.03 16.39 -0.26
CA VAL A 54 -0.60 15.52 0.83
C VAL A 54 0.90 15.64 1.06
N ALA A 55 1.71 15.62 -0.01
CA ALA A 55 3.16 15.81 0.08
C ALA A 55 3.51 17.15 0.73
N LEU A 56 2.87 18.25 0.30
CA LEU A 56 3.05 19.58 0.90
C LEU A 56 2.82 19.55 2.43
N VAL A 57 1.71 18.95 2.86
CA VAL A 57 1.35 18.90 4.29
C VAL A 57 2.35 18.07 5.09
N ILE A 58 2.87 16.99 4.53
CA ILE A 58 3.95 16.22 5.18
C ILE A 58 5.24 17.04 5.23
N LYS A 59 5.63 17.72 4.15
CA LYS A 59 6.84 18.59 4.12
C LYS A 59 6.75 19.73 5.13
N LYS A 60 5.56 20.22 5.45
CA LYS A 60 5.36 21.23 6.51
C LYS A 60 5.81 20.78 7.90
N ARG A 61 6.01 19.48 8.14
CA ARG A 61 6.61 18.98 9.39
C ARG A 61 8.04 19.51 9.60
N THR A 62 8.81 19.64 8.52
CA THR A 62 10.19 20.15 8.54
C THR A 62 10.30 21.57 7.99
N GLN A 63 9.33 22.00 7.17
CA GLN A 63 9.27 23.34 6.56
C GLN A 63 7.91 24.03 6.84
N PRO A 64 7.63 24.49 8.08
CA PRO A 64 6.28 24.95 8.47
C PRO A 64 5.76 26.14 7.66
N ALA A 65 6.65 26.96 7.11
CA ALA A 65 6.30 28.14 6.33
C ALA A 65 6.01 27.86 4.84
N LEU A 66 6.25 26.62 4.37
CA LEU A 66 6.11 26.24 2.96
C LEU A 66 4.67 26.49 2.46
N LYS A 67 4.50 27.26 1.39
CA LYS A 67 3.17 27.53 0.81
C LYS A 67 2.88 26.58 -0.34
N LEU A 68 1.59 26.41 -0.64
CA LEU A 68 1.16 25.61 -1.80
C LEU A 68 1.76 26.14 -3.10
N SER A 69 1.79 27.47 -3.27
CA SER A 69 2.39 28.13 -4.45
C SER A 69 3.91 27.96 -4.57
N GLU A 70 4.58 27.55 -3.49
CA GLU A 70 6.04 27.34 -3.45
C GLU A 70 6.39 25.85 -3.62
N PHE A 71 5.42 24.95 -3.44
CA PHE A 71 5.56 23.52 -3.65
C PHE A 71 4.82 23.13 -4.92
N ASP A 72 5.54 23.17 -6.04
CA ASP A 72 5.03 22.96 -7.40
C ASP A 72 5.90 21.95 -8.15
N PRO A 73 5.90 20.67 -7.73
CA PRO A 73 6.69 19.63 -8.39
C PRO A 73 6.12 19.30 -9.79
N TRP A 74 6.98 18.81 -10.68
CA TRP A 74 6.55 18.26 -11.97
C TRP A 74 5.72 16.98 -11.77
N GLU A 75 4.93 16.60 -12.78
CA GLU A 75 4.03 15.44 -12.65
C GLU A 75 4.77 14.13 -12.38
N ASP A 76 5.99 13.99 -12.92
CA ASP A 76 6.86 12.83 -12.81
C ASP A 76 7.75 12.84 -11.56
N GLU A 77 7.79 13.96 -10.82
CA GLU A 77 8.52 14.07 -9.55
C GLU A 77 7.71 13.52 -8.37
N LEU A 78 6.42 13.22 -8.54
CA LEU A 78 5.57 12.62 -7.50
C LEU A 78 5.06 11.25 -7.94
N ARG A 79 5.30 10.24 -7.08
CA ARG A 79 4.78 8.89 -7.29
C ARG A 79 4.23 8.33 -5.99
N VAL A 80 3.12 7.59 -6.07
CA VAL A 80 2.63 6.79 -4.94
C VAL A 80 3.24 5.40 -5.00
N LEU A 81 3.82 4.98 -3.87
CA LEU A 81 4.33 3.65 -3.62
C LEU A 81 3.49 2.97 -2.53
N LEU A 82 3.38 1.65 -2.62
CA LEU A 82 2.71 0.82 -1.62
C LEU A 82 3.54 0.75 -0.35
N ASP A 83 2.89 0.92 0.79
CA ASP A 83 3.53 0.58 2.07
C ASP A 83 3.59 -0.94 2.28
N ALA A 84 4.25 -1.41 3.34
CA ALA A 84 4.42 -2.84 3.61
C ALA A 84 3.09 -3.59 3.76
N LYS A 85 2.05 -2.96 4.34
CA LYS A 85 0.74 -3.58 4.53
C LYS A 85 0.00 -3.70 3.19
N GLU A 86 0.05 -2.65 2.39
CA GLU A 86 -0.54 -2.63 1.05
C GLU A 86 0.18 -3.58 0.10
N THR A 87 1.51 -3.64 0.17
CA THR A 87 2.35 -4.57 -0.58
C THR A 87 1.93 -6.02 -0.32
N ARG A 88 1.78 -6.40 0.96
CA ARG A 88 1.32 -7.74 1.34
C ARG A 88 -0.07 -8.06 0.79
N ALA A 89 -1.03 -7.17 1.02
CA ALA A 89 -2.39 -7.37 0.55
C ALA A 89 -2.46 -7.48 -0.98
N TYR A 90 -1.61 -6.72 -1.69
CA TYR A 90 -1.56 -6.79 -3.14
C TYR A 90 -0.89 -8.08 -3.63
N ALA A 91 0.19 -8.52 -3.00
CA ALA A 91 0.82 -9.82 -3.28
C ALA A 91 -0.15 -10.99 -3.11
N GLU A 92 -0.95 -10.98 -2.03
CA GLU A 92 -2.01 -11.98 -1.79
C GLU A 92 -3.04 -12.00 -2.94
N GLY A 93 -3.51 -10.83 -3.37
CA GLY A 93 -4.46 -10.71 -4.49
C GLY A 93 -3.87 -11.10 -5.85
N LEU A 94 -2.60 -10.81 -6.10
CA LEU A 94 -1.91 -11.25 -7.32
C LEU A 94 -1.77 -12.77 -7.36
N PHE A 95 -1.40 -13.40 -6.25
CA PHE A 95 -1.30 -14.85 -6.14
C PHE A 95 -2.66 -15.53 -6.30
N GLU A 96 -3.73 -14.99 -5.71
CA GLU A 96 -5.09 -15.53 -5.90
C GLU A 96 -5.54 -15.46 -7.37
N LYS A 97 -5.17 -14.39 -8.08
CA LYS A 97 -5.60 -14.17 -9.47
C LYS A 97 -4.76 -14.93 -10.49
N TYR A 98 -3.46 -15.03 -10.28
CA TYR A 98 -2.50 -15.56 -11.26
C TYR A 98 -1.75 -16.80 -10.78
N GLY A 99 -2.06 -17.33 -9.59
CA GLY A 99 -1.35 -18.48 -8.99
C GLY A 99 -1.29 -19.73 -9.87
N ASP A 100 -2.28 -19.92 -10.74
CA ASP A 100 -2.35 -21.04 -11.68
C ASP A 100 -1.58 -20.79 -13.00
N ASN A 101 -1.11 -19.57 -13.25
CA ASN A 101 -0.29 -19.21 -14.41
C ASN A 101 1.06 -18.60 -13.98
N PRO A 102 2.14 -19.40 -13.93
CA PRO A 102 3.44 -18.95 -13.45
C PRO A 102 4.06 -17.78 -14.24
N GLU A 103 3.78 -17.67 -15.55
CA GLU A 103 4.31 -16.57 -16.37
C GLU A 103 3.62 -15.25 -16.01
N ASP A 104 2.29 -15.23 -15.99
CA ASP A 104 1.52 -14.04 -15.61
C ASP A 104 1.80 -13.62 -14.16
N LEU A 105 2.00 -14.59 -13.25
CA LEU A 105 2.34 -14.31 -11.86
C LEU A 105 3.72 -13.68 -11.72
N ALA A 106 4.71 -14.13 -12.49
CA ALA A 106 6.06 -13.58 -12.48
C ALA A 106 6.05 -12.11 -12.96
N ASP A 107 5.34 -11.83 -14.05
CA ASP A 107 5.17 -10.47 -14.57
C ASP A 107 4.44 -9.58 -13.56
N ALA A 108 3.37 -10.06 -12.95
CA ALA A 108 2.63 -9.32 -11.93
C ALA A 108 3.49 -9.00 -10.68
N PHE A 109 4.34 -9.94 -10.24
CA PHE A 109 5.27 -9.68 -9.15
C PHE A 109 6.44 -8.77 -9.56
N ALA A 110 6.81 -8.70 -10.84
CA ALA A 110 7.74 -7.69 -11.32
C ALA A 110 7.12 -6.29 -11.21
N GLU A 111 5.86 -6.12 -11.62
CA GLU A 111 5.12 -4.86 -11.45
C GLU A 111 4.97 -4.47 -9.97
N LEU A 112 4.70 -5.43 -9.08
CA LEU A 112 4.61 -5.19 -7.64
C LEU A 112 5.91 -4.58 -7.08
N ARG A 113 7.06 -5.10 -7.48
CA ARG A 113 8.38 -4.60 -7.05
C ARG A 113 8.60 -3.14 -7.45
N ASP A 114 8.12 -2.75 -8.62
CA ASP A 114 8.24 -1.39 -9.14
C ASP A 114 7.37 -0.37 -8.39
N VAL A 115 6.26 -0.81 -7.81
CA VAL A 115 5.30 0.08 -7.11
C VAL A 115 5.42 0.02 -5.58
N THR A 116 6.36 -0.76 -5.05
CA THR A 116 6.58 -0.92 -3.61
C THR A 116 7.57 0.12 -3.07
N ALA A 117 7.34 0.60 -1.85
CA ALA A 117 8.31 1.46 -1.17
C ALA A 117 9.47 0.68 -0.53
N ASP A 118 9.25 -0.54 -0.06
CA ASP A 118 10.23 -1.37 0.64
C ASP A 118 10.47 -2.70 -0.10
N PRO A 119 11.56 -2.80 -0.89
CA PRO A 119 11.88 -4.00 -1.63
C PRO A 119 12.01 -5.26 -0.76
N GLU A 120 12.57 -5.15 0.45
CA GLU A 120 12.73 -6.30 1.35
C GLU A 120 11.37 -6.80 1.84
N ALA A 121 10.48 -5.88 2.21
CA ALA A 121 9.11 -6.24 2.59
C ALA A 121 8.32 -6.86 1.43
N CYS A 122 8.57 -6.44 0.19
CA CYS A 122 7.97 -7.05 -1.00
C CYS A 122 8.45 -8.47 -1.24
N GLU A 123 9.76 -8.74 -1.18
CA GLU A 123 10.27 -10.10 -1.31
C GLU A 123 9.75 -11.02 -0.20
N ALA A 124 9.66 -10.51 1.03
CA ALA A 124 9.08 -11.24 2.15
C ALA A 124 7.59 -11.58 1.88
N ALA A 125 6.80 -10.63 1.37
CA ALA A 125 5.41 -10.85 1.03
C ALA A 125 5.24 -11.88 -0.11
N ILE A 126 6.03 -11.76 -1.19
CA ILE A 126 6.02 -12.71 -2.31
C ILE A 126 6.37 -14.13 -1.82
N THR A 127 7.38 -14.24 -0.96
CA THR A 127 7.78 -15.53 -0.38
C THR A 127 6.67 -16.12 0.49
N ASP A 128 6.02 -15.32 1.34
CA ASP A 128 4.93 -15.76 2.22
C ASP A 128 3.74 -16.32 1.42
N VAL A 129 3.35 -15.65 0.33
CA VAL A 129 2.17 -16.07 -0.47
C VAL A 129 2.45 -17.25 -1.40
N THR A 130 3.71 -17.44 -1.83
CA THR A 130 4.11 -18.54 -2.72
C THR A 130 4.60 -19.78 -1.97
N ALA A 131 4.87 -19.66 -0.66
CA ALA A 131 5.23 -20.80 0.16
C ALA A 131 4.15 -21.88 0.10
N PRO A 132 4.53 -23.18 0.02
CA PRO A 132 3.55 -24.27 0.10
C PRO A 132 2.78 -24.14 1.41
N LYS A 133 1.47 -23.92 1.34
CA LYS A 133 0.63 -23.96 2.54
C LYS A 133 0.67 -25.38 3.08
N ASP A 134 1.18 -25.55 4.30
CA ASP A 134 1.10 -26.83 5.02
C ASP A 134 -0.34 -27.37 4.93
N PRO A 135 -0.54 -28.64 4.56
CA PRO A 135 -1.88 -29.19 4.47
C PRO A 135 -2.59 -28.99 5.81
N ALA A 136 -3.80 -28.44 5.75
CA ALA A 136 -4.63 -28.23 6.92
C ALA A 136 -4.63 -29.51 7.80
N PRO A 137 -4.47 -29.39 9.13
CA PRO A 137 -4.49 -30.55 10.00
C PRO A 137 -5.75 -31.36 9.72
N ALA A 138 -5.56 -32.65 9.44
CA ALA A 138 -6.66 -33.56 9.14
C ALA A 138 -7.73 -33.46 10.25
N PRO A 139 -9.03 -33.42 9.89
CA PRO A 139 -10.08 -33.40 10.89
C PRO A 139 -9.89 -34.58 11.84
N ALA A 140 -9.82 -34.28 13.14
CA ALA A 140 -9.73 -35.29 14.18
C ALA A 140 -10.87 -36.30 13.99
N PRO A 141 -10.60 -37.61 14.10
CA PRO A 141 -11.66 -38.60 13.95
C PRO A 141 -12.75 -38.34 15.00
N GLU A 142 -13.98 -38.18 14.54
CA GLU A 142 -15.17 -38.15 15.40
C GLU A 142 -15.21 -39.45 16.21
N GLU A 143 -15.05 -39.35 17.53
CA GLU A 143 -15.35 -40.44 18.44
C GLU A 143 -16.81 -40.84 18.23
N THR A 144 -16.99 -41.99 17.59
CA THR A 144 -18.27 -42.66 17.45
C THR A 144 -18.79 -42.98 18.86
N THR A 145 -19.72 -42.15 19.36
CA THR A 145 -20.56 -42.53 20.50
C THR A 145 -21.42 -43.71 20.09
N ALA A 146 -21.02 -44.91 20.52
CA ALA A 146 -21.81 -46.12 20.38
C ALA A 146 -23.18 -45.95 21.09
N PRO A 147 -24.29 -46.39 20.47
CA PRO A 147 -25.59 -46.34 21.12
C PRO A 147 -25.70 -47.52 22.10
N SER A 148 -25.79 -47.27 23.40
CA SER A 148 -26.18 -48.31 24.34
C SER A 148 -27.70 -48.31 24.44
N ALA A 149 -28.31 -49.28 23.76
CA ALA A 149 -29.71 -49.61 23.86
C ALA A 149 -30.06 -50.23 25.23
N THR A 150 -31.31 -50.02 25.59
CA THR A 150 -32.11 -50.43 26.75
C THR A 150 -32.01 -51.90 27.17
N ALA A 151 -32.01 -52.15 28.47
CA ALA A 151 -32.77 -53.24 29.13
C ALA A 151 -33.07 -52.85 30.59
#